data_AF-A0A1A8VG10-F1
#
_entry.id   AF-A0A1A8VG10-F1
#
_cell.length_a   1.000
_cell.length_b   1.000
_cell.length_c   1.000
_cell.angle_alpha   90.00
_cell.angle_beta   90.00
_cell.angle_gamma   90.00
#
_symmetry.space_group_name_H-M   'P 1'
#
loop_
_entity.id
_entity.type
_entity.pdbx_description
1 polymer ?
#
loop_
_entity_poly.entity_id
_entity_poly.type
_entity_poly.pdbx_seq_one_letter_code
_entity_poly.pdbx_strand_id
1 'polypeptide(L)'
;MHRCAVVLLLLVVSLYLMNTEAYKCRCTRKGPKIRYKDVQKLEIKPKHPYCQEKMIFVTMENVSRFKGQEYCLHPKLQSTKNLVKWFRIWKDKHRVYEA
;
A
#
# COMPACT_ATOMS: atom_id res chain seq x y z
N MET A 1 10.89 -43.69 -7.01
CA MET A 1 11.60 -42.45 -6.59
C MET A 1 11.39 -41.27 -7.56
N HIS A 2 11.40 -41.46 -8.89
CA HIS A 2 11.13 -40.39 -9.86
C HIS A 2 9.75 -39.72 -9.75
N ARG A 3 8.68 -40.48 -9.44
CA ARG A 3 7.32 -39.92 -9.28
C ARG A 3 7.23 -38.90 -8.14
N CYS A 4 7.91 -39.15 -7.02
CA CYS A 4 7.94 -38.20 -5.90
C CYS A 4 8.74 -36.94 -6.26
N ALA A 5 9.85 -37.06 -7.00
CA ALA A 5 10.64 -35.92 -7.45
C ALA A 5 9.86 -35.00 -8.39
N VAL A 6 9.08 -35.58 -9.32
CA VAL A 6 8.21 -34.81 -10.23
C VAL A 6 7.11 -34.07 -9.48
N VAL A 7 6.45 -34.72 -8.51
CA VAL A 7 5.42 -34.07 -7.69
C VAL A 7 6.02 -32.93 -6.85
N LEU A 8 7.20 -33.13 -6.27
CA LEU A 8 7.88 -32.09 -5.49
C LEU A 8 8.26 -30.89 -6.36
N LEU A 9 8.78 -31.13 -7.56
CA LEU A 9 9.10 -30.08 -8.53
C LEU A 9 7.85 -29.28 -8.92
N LEU A 10 6.73 -29.95 -9.20
CA LEU A 10 5.47 -29.27 -9.54
C LEU A 10 4.93 -28.41 -8.39
N LEU A 11 5.04 -28.89 -7.14
CA LEU A 11 4.65 -28.10 -5.96
C LEU A 11 5.52 -26.85 -5.80
N VAL A 12 6.83 -26.99 -5.98
CA VAL A 12 7.77 -25.86 -5.91
C VAL A 12 7.45 -24.82 -6.98
N VAL A 13 7.25 -25.25 -8.25
CA VAL A 13 6.89 -24.33 -9.34
C VAL A 13 5.58 -23.61 -9.06
N SER A 14 4.57 -24.33 -8.56
CA SER A 14 3.27 -23.74 -8.20
C SER A 14 3.40 -22.69 -7.09
N LEU A 15 4.19 -22.97 -6.05
CA LEU A 15 4.47 -22.02 -4.96
C LEU A 15 5.22 -20.78 -5.45
N TYR A 16 6.17 -20.95 -6.38
CA TYR A 16 6.87 -19.84 -7.01
C TYR A 16 5.91 -18.93 -7.78
N LEU A 17 5.05 -19.52 -8.64
CA LEU A 17 4.06 -18.76 -9.41
C LEU A 17 3.09 -17.98 -8.50
N MET A 18 2.59 -18.62 -7.44
CA MET A 18 1.70 -17.95 -6.47
C MET A 18 2.40 -16.79 -5.74
N ASN A 19 3.66 -16.96 -5.36
CA ASN A 19 4.45 -15.89 -4.77
C ASN A 19 4.70 -14.73 -5.75
N THR A 20 4.81 -15.03 -7.04
CA THR A 20 4.97 -13.99 -8.06
C THR A 20 3.73 -13.11 -8.19
N GLU A 21 2.55 -13.70 -8.27
CA GLU A 21 1.30 -12.91 -8.32
C GLU A 21 1.07 -12.12 -7.03
N ALA A 22 1.44 -12.69 -5.88
CA ALA A 22 1.36 -11.98 -4.60
C ALA A 22 2.34 -10.81 -4.45
N TYR A 23 3.49 -10.78 -5.14
CA TYR A 23 4.36 -9.59 -5.11
C TYR A 23 3.71 -8.41 -5.83
N LYS A 24 2.96 -8.66 -6.92
CA LYS A 24 2.32 -7.60 -7.71
C LYS A 24 1.29 -6.84 -6.89
N CYS A 25 0.65 -7.51 -5.93
CA CYS A 25 -0.31 -6.91 -5.01
C CYS A 25 0.30 -6.08 -3.88
N ARG A 26 1.58 -6.27 -3.55
CA ARG A 26 2.21 -5.63 -2.40
C ARG A 26 2.82 -4.27 -2.78
N CYS A 27 2.85 -3.37 -1.80
CA CYS A 27 3.54 -2.09 -1.89
C CYS A 27 4.86 -2.13 -1.11
N THR A 28 5.79 -1.25 -1.50
CA THR A 28 7.14 -1.19 -0.94
C THR A 28 7.06 -0.97 0.57
N ARG A 29 7.73 -1.81 1.36
CA ARG A 29 7.65 -1.73 2.83
C ARG A 29 8.40 -0.51 3.40
N LYS A 30 9.37 0.03 2.67
CA LYS A 30 10.13 1.23 3.05
C LYS A 30 9.76 2.35 2.08
N GLY A 31 8.93 3.27 2.54
CA GLY A 31 8.55 4.49 1.81
C GLY A 31 9.21 5.73 2.42
N PRO A 32 9.10 6.90 1.77
CA PRO A 32 9.53 8.16 2.35
C PRO A 32 8.75 8.47 3.63
N LYS A 33 9.34 9.30 4.51
CA LYS A 33 8.66 9.76 5.73
C LYS A 33 7.64 10.84 5.37
N ILE A 34 6.42 10.42 5.07
CA ILE A 34 5.28 11.29 4.73
C ILE A 34 4.70 11.90 6.01
N ARG A 35 4.44 13.21 6.01
CA ARG A 35 3.70 13.90 7.08
C ARG A 35 2.24 14.00 6.68
N TYR A 36 1.31 13.84 7.62
CA TYR A 36 -0.13 13.89 7.34
C TYR A 36 -0.61 15.24 6.78
N LYS A 37 0.08 16.35 7.09
CA LYS A 37 -0.26 17.69 6.58
C LYS A 37 0.07 17.88 5.10
N ASP A 38 1.02 17.12 4.59
CA ASP A 38 1.48 17.22 3.21
C ASP A 38 0.62 16.34 2.27
N VAL A 39 -0.39 15.66 2.82
CA VAL A 39 -1.26 14.73 2.10
C VAL A 39 -2.49 15.49 1.61
N GLN A 40 -2.69 15.50 0.30
CA GLN A 40 -3.89 16.07 -0.31
C GLN A 40 -5.06 15.08 -0.24
N LYS A 41 -4.78 13.83 -0.63
CA LYS A 41 -5.78 12.78 -0.80
C LYS A 41 -5.25 11.45 -0.24
N LEU A 42 -6.13 10.73 0.46
CA LEU A 42 -5.88 9.39 0.93
C LEU A 42 -6.98 8.47 0.40
N GLU A 43 -6.60 7.43 -0.31
CA GLU A 43 -7.50 6.43 -0.89
C GLU A 43 -7.14 5.03 -0.40
N ILE A 44 -8.16 4.21 -0.15
CA ILE A 44 -7.99 2.81 0.25
C ILE A 44 -8.54 1.95 -0.89
N LYS A 45 -7.65 1.49 -1.77
CA LYS A 45 -7.99 0.71 -2.97
C LYS A 45 -7.02 -0.46 -3.12
N PRO A 46 -7.42 -1.58 -3.74
CA PRO A 46 -6.47 -2.63 -4.09
C PRO A 46 -5.47 -2.12 -5.13
N LYS A 47 -4.24 -2.65 -5.12
CA LYS A 47 -3.21 -2.24 -6.08
C LYS A 47 -3.52 -2.68 -7.51
N HIS A 48 -4.10 -3.87 -7.66
CA HIS A 48 -4.63 -4.38 -8.92
C HIS A 48 -6.01 -5.01 -8.69
N PRO A 49 -6.86 -5.12 -9.72
CA PRO A 49 -8.24 -5.62 -9.57
C PRO A 49 -8.34 -7.02 -8.96
N TYR A 50 -7.36 -7.88 -9.20
CA TYR A 50 -7.30 -9.25 -8.69
C TYR A 50 -6.77 -9.35 -7.25
N CYS A 51 -6.28 -8.24 -6.67
CA CYS A 51 -5.76 -8.23 -5.30
C CYS A 51 -6.90 -8.04 -4.31
N GLN A 52 -7.06 -8.99 -3.39
CA GLN A 52 -8.04 -8.88 -2.31
C GLN A 52 -7.61 -7.91 -1.21
N GLU A 53 -6.30 -7.78 -0.95
CA GLU A 53 -5.77 -6.90 0.09
C GLU A 53 -5.81 -5.44 -0.38
N LYS A 54 -6.52 -4.59 0.36
CA LYS A 54 -6.59 -3.15 0.12
C LYS A 54 -5.28 -2.50 0.55
N MET A 55 -4.76 -1.62 -0.28
CA MET A 55 -3.57 -0.82 -0.01
C MET A 55 -3.97 0.64 0.21
N ILE A 56 -3.06 1.42 0.79
CA ILE A 56 -3.31 2.83 1.08
C ILE A 56 -2.51 3.67 0.10
N PHE A 57 -3.21 4.46 -0.70
CA PHE A 57 -2.62 5.36 -1.67
C PHE A 57 -2.71 6.79 -1.14
N VAL A 58 -1.57 7.48 -1.18
CA VAL A 58 -1.41 8.81 -0.61
C VAL A 58 -0.93 9.74 -1.72
N THR A 59 -1.76 10.71 -2.08
CA THR A 59 -1.40 11.78 -3.01
C THR A 59 -0.88 12.97 -2.23
N MET A 60 0.33 13.39 -2.55
CA MET A 60 1.01 14.49 -1.87
C MET A 60 0.60 15.84 -2.47
N GLU A 61 0.51 16.88 -1.65
CA GLU A 61 0.25 18.25 -2.12
C GLU A 61 1.40 18.80 -2.96
N ASN A 62 1.06 19.68 -3.90
CA ASN A 62 2.00 20.32 -4.82
C ASN A 62 3.00 21.27 -4.15
N VAL A 63 2.79 21.63 -2.88
CA VAL A 63 3.73 22.41 -2.05
C VAL A 63 4.72 21.54 -1.28
N SER A 64 4.51 20.23 -1.24
CA SER A 64 5.39 19.30 -0.53
C SER A 64 6.69 19.01 -1.30
N ARG A 65 7.67 18.42 -0.64
CA ARG A 65 8.92 17.96 -1.29
C ARG A 65 8.70 16.85 -2.33
N PHE A 66 7.51 16.23 -2.34
CA PHE A 66 7.18 15.08 -3.18
C PHE A 66 6.00 15.41 -4.11
N LYS A 67 6.05 16.60 -4.72
CA LYS A 67 4.96 17.22 -5.49
C LYS A 67 4.26 16.24 -6.44
N GLY A 68 2.94 16.14 -6.32
CA GLY A 68 2.06 15.43 -7.25
C GLY A 68 2.26 13.91 -7.34
N GLN A 69 3.10 13.32 -6.48
CA GLN A 69 3.35 11.89 -6.50
C GLN A 69 2.31 11.13 -5.67
N GLU A 70 1.85 10.01 -6.21
CA GLU A 70 1.05 9.03 -5.48
C GLU A 70 1.99 7.97 -4.88
N TYR A 71 1.90 7.78 -3.56
CA TYR A 71 2.64 6.77 -2.84
C TYR A 71 1.72 5.63 -2.41
N CYS A 72 2.13 4.40 -2.71
CA CYS A 72 1.47 3.23 -2.16
C CYS A 72 2.12 2.77 -0.85
N LEU A 73 1.31 2.63 0.20
CA LEU A 73 1.70 2.22 1.54
C LEU A 73 0.98 0.94 1.96
N HIS A 74 1.72 0.07 2.65
CA HIS A 74 1.15 -1.16 3.19
C HIS A 74 0.40 -0.88 4.51
N PRO A 75 -0.87 -1.33 4.67
CA PRO A 75 -1.66 -1.09 5.89
C PRO A 75 -1.14 -1.77 7.16
N LYS A 76 -0.27 -2.78 7.03
CA LYS A 76 0.30 -3.51 8.18
C LYS A 76 1.39 -2.72 8.90
N LEU A 77 1.98 -1.73 8.25
CA LEU A 77 3.03 -0.88 8.85
C LEU A 77 2.41 0.09 9.87
N GLN A 78 3.04 0.19 11.04
CA GLN A 78 2.57 1.09 12.11
C GLN A 78 2.63 2.57 11.69
N SER A 79 3.65 2.95 10.91
CA SER A 79 3.75 4.30 10.32
C SER A 79 2.53 4.64 9.46
N THR A 80 2.07 3.72 8.61
CA THR A 80 0.89 3.89 7.77
C THR A 80 -0.38 4.03 8.62
N LYS A 81 -0.55 3.20 9.64
CA LYS A 81 -1.70 3.28 10.57
C LYS A 81 -1.77 4.64 11.27
N ASN A 82 -0.62 5.10 11.77
CA ASN A 82 -0.51 6.41 12.41
C ASN A 82 -0.79 7.54 11.42
N LEU A 83 -0.26 7.46 10.20
CA LEU A 83 -0.53 8.44 9.14
C LEU A 83 -2.02 8.55 8.85
N VAL A 84 -2.72 7.43 8.63
CA VAL A 84 -4.17 7.40 8.38
C VAL A 84 -4.94 7.99 9.55
N LYS A 85 -4.59 7.62 10.79
CA LYS A 85 -5.25 8.12 12.01
C LYS A 85 -5.12 9.64 12.12
N TRP A 86 -3.91 10.17 12.00
CA TRP A 86 -3.65 11.61 12.13
C TRP A 86 -4.21 12.40 10.94
N PHE A 87 -4.16 11.85 9.73
CA PHE A 87 -4.75 12.47 8.55
C PHE A 87 -6.26 12.64 8.68
N ARG A 88 -6.98 11.61 9.17
CA ARG A 88 -8.42 11.71 9.43
C ARG A 88 -8.75 12.81 10.44
N ILE A 89 -8.07 12.81 11.59
CA ILE A 89 -8.27 13.83 12.63
C ILE A 89 -8.00 15.24 12.09
N TRP A 90 -6.93 15.42 11.32
CA TRP A 90 -6.58 16.70 10.73
C TRP A 90 -7.62 17.14 9.70
N LYS A 91 -8.03 16.23 8.80
CA LYS A 91 -9.01 16.52 7.75
C LYS A 91 -10.40 16.85 8.31
N ASP A 92 -10.82 16.16 9.36
CA ASP A 92 -12.09 16.46 10.04
C ASP A 92 -12.05 17.85 10.68
N LYS A 93 -10.93 18.23 11.32
CA LYS A 93 -10.75 19.60 11.84
C LYS A 93 -10.70 20.64 10.74
N HIS A 94 -9.99 20.36 9.64
CA HIS A 94 -9.81 21.35 8.57
C HIS A 94 -11.10 21.59 7.77
N ARG A 95 -11.91 20.55 7.55
CA ARG A 95 -13.23 20.67 6.93
C ARG A 95 -14.15 21.65 7.67
N VAL A 96 -14.04 21.74 9.00
CA VAL A 96 -14.84 22.68 9.81
C VAL A 96 -14.46 24.15 9.56
N TYR A 97 -13.24 24.43 9.09
CA TYR A 97 -12.79 25.79 8.76
C TYR A 97 -13.00 26.17 7.28
N GLU A 98 -13.35 25.22 6.42
CA GLU A 98 -13.65 25.45 4.99
C GLU A 98 -15.17 25.57 4.71
N ALA A 99 -16.02 25.35 5.72
CA ALA A 99 -17.48 25.40 5.63
C ALA A 99 -18.05 26.77 6.02
#